data_AF-K6VS48-F1
#
_entry.id   AF-K6VS48-F1
#
_cell.length_a   1.000
_cell.length_b   1.000
_cell.length_c   1.000
_cell.angle_alpha   90.00
_cell.angle_beta   90.00
_cell.angle_gamma   90.00
#
_symmetry.space_group_name_H-M   'P 1'
#
loop_
_entity.id
_entity.type
_entity.pdbx_description
1 polymer ?
#
loop_
_entity_poly.entity_id
_entity_poly.type
_entity_poly.pdbx_seq_one_letter_code
_entity_poly.pdbx_strand_id
1 'polypeptide(L)'
;MPYGGRMGTKGFGAITARICALTVVGGVATSLFLAGCGSESDDAGEPRGASSTPSRVSADSSPTSTITTGLGPANRSTTPTVVYRPPFVERVEWTDTEVGPSLSIFPTTSGRYTQEPSAMDAAWREVVELDASADTPGMQAQFDCHWRFARIIEPEKPSWNLEPGRPVVSEEDMIGARCNPGFAEEY
;
A
#
# COMPACT_ATOMS: atom_id res chain seq x y z
N MET A 1 -17.89 53.41 34.82
CA MET A 1 -16.69 53.02 34.07
C MET A 1 -17.10 51.99 33.03
N PRO A 2 -17.27 52.36 31.75
CA PRO A 2 -17.52 51.39 30.69
C PRO A 2 -16.19 50.88 30.11
N TYR A 3 -15.91 49.59 30.22
CA TYR A 3 -14.86 48.95 29.44
C TYR A 3 -15.43 48.58 28.07
N GLY A 4 -15.03 49.35 27.06
CA GLY A 4 -15.20 49.02 25.66
C GLY A 4 -14.25 47.89 25.24
N GLY A 5 -14.75 46.99 24.41
CA GLY A 5 -13.98 45.97 23.71
C GLY A 5 -14.57 45.78 22.33
N ARG A 6 -13.97 46.45 21.35
CA ARG A 6 -14.40 46.62 19.97
C ARG A 6 -14.38 45.26 19.23
N MET A 7 -15.51 44.85 18.66
CA MET A 7 -15.57 43.72 17.72
C MET A 7 -14.73 44.06 16.48
N GLY A 8 -13.67 43.28 16.25
CA GLY A 8 -12.85 43.37 15.05
C GLY A 8 -13.56 42.71 13.88
N THR A 9 -14.06 43.52 12.95
CA THR A 9 -14.48 43.07 11.62
C THR A 9 -13.25 42.62 10.85
N LYS A 10 -13.09 41.31 10.63
CA LYS A 10 -12.11 40.77 9.67
C LYS A 10 -12.53 41.23 8.27
N GLY A 11 -11.66 42.02 7.64
CA GLY A 11 -11.81 42.43 6.25
C GLY A 11 -11.74 41.21 5.33
N PHE A 12 -12.72 41.08 4.47
CA PHE A 12 -12.69 40.18 3.33
C PHE A 12 -11.61 40.68 2.37
N GLY A 13 -10.46 40.00 2.34
CA GLY A 13 -9.43 40.21 1.33
C GLY A 13 -9.99 39.82 -0.04
N ALA A 14 -10.02 40.78 -0.95
CA ALA A 14 -10.55 40.63 -2.29
C ALA A 14 -9.75 39.60 -3.10
N ILE A 15 -10.52 38.81 -3.85
CA ILE A 15 -10.09 37.80 -4.82
C ILE A 15 -9.39 38.51 -5.99
N THR A 16 -8.10 38.28 -6.18
CA THR A 16 -7.39 38.66 -7.42
C THR A 16 -7.18 37.42 -8.28
N ALA A 17 -8.24 37.04 -9.00
CA ALA A 17 -8.15 36.06 -10.08
C ALA A 17 -7.29 36.65 -11.21
N ARG A 18 -6.09 36.09 -11.43
CA ARG A 18 -5.28 36.40 -12.60
C ARG A 18 -5.84 35.63 -13.80
N ILE A 19 -6.62 36.34 -14.60
CA ILE A 19 -7.07 35.92 -15.92
C ILE A 19 -5.84 35.94 -16.84
N CYS A 20 -5.23 34.78 -17.09
CA CYS A 20 -4.31 34.63 -18.22
C CYS A 20 -5.14 34.53 -19.49
N ALA A 21 -5.08 35.58 -20.30
CA ALA A 21 -5.73 35.68 -21.59
C ALA A 21 -5.19 34.63 -22.57
N LEU A 22 -6.13 33.98 -23.26
CA LEU A 22 -5.93 33.04 -24.35
C LEU A 22 -5.30 33.74 -25.58
N THR A 23 -4.28 33.11 -26.16
CA THR A 23 -3.98 33.24 -27.59
C THR A 23 -4.31 31.92 -28.28
N VAL A 24 -5.53 31.85 -28.81
CA VAL A 24 -5.95 30.80 -29.75
C VAL A 24 -5.33 31.14 -31.11
N VAL A 25 -4.34 30.36 -31.54
CA VAL A 25 -3.95 30.29 -32.95
C VAL A 25 -4.51 28.98 -33.48
N GLY A 26 -5.49 29.11 -34.39
CA GLY A 26 -6.20 27.99 -34.99
C GLY A 26 -5.33 27.16 -35.93
N GLY A 27 -5.77 25.94 -36.18
CA GLY A 27 -5.17 25.10 -37.20
C GLY A 27 -5.71 23.67 -37.26
N VAL A 28 -6.72 23.47 -38.11
CA VAL A 28 -7.07 22.24 -38.84
C VAL A 28 -7.81 21.13 -38.08
N ALA A 29 -9.06 20.97 -38.50
CA ALA A 29 -9.94 19.85 -38.20
C ALA A 29 -9.60 18.62 -39.06
N THR A 30 -9.55 17.45 -38.43
CA THR A 30 -9.83 16.16 -39.08
C THR A 30 -10.58 15.27 -38.09
N SER A 31 -11.90 15.22 -38.24
CA SER A 31 -12.78 14.30 -37.52
C SER A 31 -12.75 12.94 -38.22
N LEU A 32 -12.19 11.91 -37.60
CA LEU A 32 -12.49 10.53 -37.94
C LEU A 32 -13.58 10.02 -36.98
N PHE A 33 -14.81 9.93 -37.50
CA PHE A 33 -15.88 9.16 -36.88
C PHE A 33 -15.69 7.69 -37.22
N LEU A 34 -15.41 6.86 -36.23
CA LEU A 34 -15.60 5.41 -36.32
C LEU A 34 -16.80 5.06 -35.42
N ALA A 35 -17.92 4.80 -36.08
CA ALA A 35 -19.11 4.21 -35.50
C ALA A 35 -18.78 2.77 -35.04
N GLY A 36 -18.82 2.53 -33.73
CA GLY A 36 -18.77 1.20 -33.13
C GLY A 36 -20.16 0.85 -32.61
N CYS A 37 -20.77 -0.18 -33.19
CA CYS A 37 -22.13 -0.64 -32.92
C CYS A 37 -22.24 -1.18 -31.49
N GLY A 38 -23.18 -0.63 -30.71
CA GLY A 38 -23.67 -1.27 -29.50
C GLY A 38 -24.46 -2.54 -29.86
N SER A 39 -24.34 -3.56 -29.02
CA SER A 39 -25.29 -4.65 -28.95
C SER A 39 -25.49 -4.94 -27.47
N GLU A 40 -26.57 -4.37 -26.95
CA GLU A 40 -27.25 -4.80 -25.74
C GLU A 40 -27.66 -6.27 -25.90
N SER A 41 -27.40 -7.07 -24.87
CA SER A 41 -27.98 -8.40 -24.73
C SER A 41 -28.26 -8.58 -23.25
N ASP A 42 -29.48 -8.23 -22.88
CA ASP A 42 -30.16 -8.83 -21.73
C ASP A 42 -30.39 -10.31 -22.06
N ASP A 43 -29.84 -11.22 -21.24
CA ASP A 43 -30.51 -12.48 -20.98
C ASP A 43 -30.22 -12.96 -19.56
N ALA A 44 -31.31 -13.16 -18.84
CA ALA A 44 -31.35 -13.67 -17.49
C ALA A 44 -31.15 -15.20 -17.50
N GLY A 45 -30.23 -15.69 -16.67
CA GLY A 45 -30.08 -17.12 -16.43
C GLY A 45 -29.66 -17.40 -14.99
N GLU A 46 -30.63 -17.63 -14.11
CA GLU A 46 -30.43 -18.14 -12.75
C GLU A 46 -29.84 -19.57 -12.73
N PRO A 47 -29.27 -20.00 -11.59
CA PRO A 47 -28.28 -21.08 -11.51
C PRO A 47 -28.93 -22.46 -11.47
N ARG A 48 -28.23 -23.47 -12.00
CA ARG A 48 -28.61 -24.88 -11.81
C ARG A 48 -27.40 -25.79 -11.60
N GLY A 49 -27.53 -26.63 -10.56
CA GLY A 49 -26.90 -27.95 -10.46
C GLY A 49 -25.45 -27.92 -9.98
N ALA A 50 -25.16 -28.02 -8.68
CA ALA A 50 -25.22 -29.24 -7.86
C ALA A 50 -24.31 -30.39 -8.33
N SER A 51 -23.47 -30.82 -7.37
CA SER A 51 -22.90 -32.16 -7.19
C SER A 51 -21.75 -32.62 -8.09
N SER A 52 -20.58 -32.71 -7.47
CA SER A 52 -19.72 -33.88 -7.64
C SER A 52 -19.08 -34.26 -6.31
N THR A 53 -19.53 -35.41 -5.83
CA THR A 53 -19.26 -36.15 -4.59
C THR A 53 -17.77 -36.54 -4.45
N PRO A 54 -17.23 -36.65 -3.23
CA PRO A 54 -15.84 -37.01 -2.99
C PRO A 54 -15.61 -38.52 -3.21
N SER A 55 -14.57 -38.88 -3.97
CA SER A 55 -14.08 -40.25 -4.01
C SER A 55 -13.01 -40.45 -2.94
N ARG A 56 -13.41 -41.10 -1.84
CA ARG A 56 -12.50 -41.69 -0.85
C ARG A 56 -11.87 -42.94 -1.45
N VAL A 57 -10.54 -43.04 -1.39
CA VAL A 57 -9.83 -44.30 -1.55
C VAL A 57 -9.25 -44.66 -0.19
N SER A 58 -9.88 -45.63 0.47
CA SER A 58 -9.29 -46.38 1.57
C SER A 58 -8.45 -47.51 0.97
N ALA A 59 -7.16 -47.53 1.25
CA ALA A 59 -6.34 -48.71 1.12
C ALA A 59 -5.78 -49.04 2.51
N ASP A 60 -6.33 -50.11 3.06
CA ASP A 60 -5.89 -50.81 4.25
C ASP A 60 -4.60 -51.58 3.92
N SER A 61 -3.56 -51.42 4.73
CA SER A 61 -2.42 -52.34 4.81
C SER A 61 -1.61 -52.06 6.07
N SER A 62 -1.62 -53.02 6.96
CA SER A 62 -0.63 -53.28 8.01
C SER A 62 -0.47 -54.81 8.10
N PRO A 63 0.56 -55.37 8.75
CA PRO A 63 1.81 -54.80 9.27
C PRO A 63 3.05 -55.60 8.83
N THR A 64 4.27 -55.19 9.22
CA THR A 64 5.32 -56.07 9.81
C THR A 64 6.64 -55.30 10.06
N SER A 65 6.90 -55.09 11.34
CA SER A 65 8.14 -55.27 12.12
C SER A 65 9.53 -54.88 11.59
N THR A 66 10.10 -53.95 12.37
CA THR A 66 11.44 -53.97 12.99
C THR A 66 12.65 -53.61 12.14
N ILE A 67 13.29 -52.48 12.48
CA ILE A 67 14.67 -52.42 13.01
C ILE A 67 14.75 -51.20 13.94
N THR A 68 14.89 -51.47 15.24
CA THR A 68 15.41 -50.52 16.22
C THR A 68 16.88 -50.31 15.89
N THR A 69 17.20 -49.15 15.33
CA THR A 69 18.55 -48.57 15.50
C THR A 69 18.34 -47.33 16.33
N GLY A 70 18.74 -47.40 17.61
CA GLY A 70 18.63 -46.28 18.53
C GLY A 70 19.46 -45.11 18.02
N LEU A 71 18.79 -44.15 17.40
CA LEU A 71 19.21 -42.76 17.50
C LEU A 71 18.85 -42.36 18.93
N GLY A 72 19.85 -42.21 19.79
CA GLY A 72 19.67 -41.56 21.09
C GLY A 72 18.92 -40.24 20.91
N PRO A 73 18.28 -39.68 21.95
CA PRO A 73 17.49 -38.47 21.81
C PRO A 73 18.34 -37.41 21.13
N ALA A 74 18.06 -37.16 19.85
CA ALA A 74 18.61 -36.04 19.13
C ALA A 74 18.12 -34.85 19.94
N ASN A 75 19.02 -34.27 20.72
CA ASN A 75 18.76 -33.08 21.49
C ASN A 75 18.50 -31.98 20.46
N ARG A 76 17.25 -31.88 19.98
CA ARG A 76 16.82 -30.80 19.10
C ARG A 76 17.00 -29.55 19.93
N SER A 77 18.07 -28.83 19.64
CA SER A 77 18.23 -27.46 20.07
C SER A 77 17.01 -26.72 19.56
N THR A 78 16.02 -26.55 20.42
CA THR A 78 14.79 -25.83 20.10
C THR A 78 15.12 -24.39 20.37
N THR A 79 15.84 -23.75 19.44
CA THR A 79 15.99 -22.30 19.48
C THR A 79 14.58 -21.73 19.49
N PRO A 80 14.18 -20.96 20.52
CA PRO A 80 12.85 -20.39 20.56
C PRO A 80 12.66 -19.51 19.32
N THR A 81 11.61 -19.77 18.56
CA THR A 81 11.22 -18.92 17.44
C THR A 81 10.71 -17.61 17.98
N VAL A 82 11.35 -16.50 17.60
CA VAL A 82 10.85 -15.16 17.93
C VAL A 82 9.57 -14.92 17.14
N VAL A 83 8.49 -14.56 17.83
CA VAL A 83 7.23 -14.18 17.20
C VAL A 83 7.11 -12.66 17.27
N TYR A 84 7.22 -12.01 16.11
CA TYR A 84 7.01 -10.56 15.98
C TYR A 84 5.51 -10.26 15.93
N ARG A 85 5.07 -9.30 16.75
CA ARG A 85 3.67 -8.87 16.87
C ARG A 85 3.56 -7.35 16.79
N PRO A 86 2.38 -6.81 16.45
CA PRO A 86 2.11 -5.37 16.48
C PRO A 86 2.53 -4.70 17.81
N PRO A 87 2.86 -3.40 17.79
CA PRO A 87 2.82 -2.51 16.63
C PRO A 87 3.99 -2.75 15.66
N PHE A 88 3.72 -2.62 14.36
CA PHE A 88 4.70 -2.70 13.29
C PHE A 88 5.27 -1.34 12.90
N VAL A 89 4.53 -0.26 13.15
CA VAL A 89 4.92 1.13 12.91
C VAL A 89 5.04 1.86 14.25
N GLU A 90 6.16 2.55 14.47
CA GLU A 90 6.41 3.31 15.70
C GLU A 90 5.74 4.69 15.63
N ARG A 91 5.96 5.39 14.51
CA ARG A 91 5.49 6.75 14.27
C ARG A 91 5.55 7.09 12.79
N VAL A 92 4.87 8.17 12.43
CA VAL A 92 4.97 8.82 11.12
C VAL A 92 5.28 10.31 11.31
N GLU A 93 6.03 10.90 10.40
CA GLU A 93 6.36 12.34 10.44
C GLU A 93 6.29 12.95 9.05
N TRP A 94 5.57 14.07 8.94
CA TRP A 94 5.56 14.89 7.72
C TRP A 94 6.76 15.82 7.70
N THR A 95 7.37 15.94 6.52
CA THR A 95 8.38 16.95 6.21
C THR A 95 8.02 17.60 4.87
N ASP A 96 8.20 18.92 4.77
CA ASP A 96 8.16 19.63 3.50
C ASP A 96 9.55 19.61 2.85
N THR A 97 9.63 19.17 1.60
CA THR A 97 10.89 19.10 0.84
C THR A 97 10.83 19.96 -0.41
N GLU A 98 11.90 19.95 -1.20
CA GLU A 98 11.95 20.71 -2.46
C GLU A 98 10.94 20.22 -3.51
N VAL A 99 10.52 18.95 -3.42
CA VAL A 99 9.58 18.34 -4.39
C VAL A 99 8.16 18.20 -3.86
N GLY A 100 7.95 18.38 -2.54
CA GLY A 100 6.62 18.42 -1.95
C GLY A 100 6.58 17.91 -0.50
N PRO A 101 5.39 17.70 0.06
CA PRO A 101 5.25 17.04 1.36
C PRO A 101 5.59 15.55 1.24
N SER A 102 6.28 15.03 2.26
CA SER A 102 6.75 13.65 2.34
C SER A 102 6.48 13.09 3.74
N LEU A 103 5.88 11.91 3.79
CA LEU A 103 5.55 11.20 5.04
C LEU A 103 6.62 10.15 5.30
N SER A 104 7.48 10.38 6.29
CA SER A 104 8.42 9.38 6.77
C SER A 104 7.72 8.39 7.71
N ILE A 105 7.77 7.10 7.40
CA ILE A 105 7.28 6.00 8.24
C ILE A 105 8.45 5.33 8.95
N PHE A 106 8.36 5.20 10.27
CA PHE A 106 9.39 4.57 11.10
C PHE A 106 8.93 3.18 11.56
N PRO A 107 9.41 2.09 10.95
CA PRO A 107 9.00 0.75 11.33
C PRO A 107 9.70 0.29 12.63
N THR A 108 8.96 -0.41 13.48
CA THR A 108 9.50 -1.07 14.68
C THR A 108 10.37 -2.27 14.29
N THR A 109 11.09 -2.85 15.26
CA THR A 109 11.73 -4.16 15.11
C THR A 109 10.73 -5.22 14.65
N SER A 110 9.51 -5.22 15.20
CA SER A 110 8.47 -6.16 14.75
C SER A 110 8.10 -5.95 13.28
N GLY A 111 7.93 -4.71 12.84
CA GLY A 111 7.62 -4.40 11.44
C GLY A 111 8.75 -4.81 10.48
N ARG A 112 10.00 -4.63 10.90
CA ARG A 112 11.19 -5.01 10.12
C ARG A 112 11.33 -6.52 9.93
N TYR A 113 11.03 -7.31 10.96
CA TYR A 113 11.38 -8.73 10.99
C TYR A 113 10.20 -9.71 10.97
N THR A 114 8.97 -9.22 11.00
CA THR A 114 7.79 -10.10 10.88
C THR A 114 7.77 -10.84 9.54
N GLN A 115 7.42 -12.13 9.62
CA GLN A 115 7.21 -13.02 8.48
C GLN A 115 5.72 -13.35 8.28
N GLU A 116 4.84 -12.73 9.07
CA GLU A 116 3.41 -12.99 9.02
C GLU A 116 2.81 -12.32 7.77
N PRO A 117 2.11 -13.05 6.88
CA PRO A 117 1.60 -12.49 5.62
C PRO A 117 0.63 -11.32 5.79
N SER A 118 -0.23 -11.32 6.81
CA SER A 118 -1.20 -10.24 7.06
C SER A 118 -0.61 -9.00 7.72
N ALA A 119 0.68 -9.04 8.10
CA ALA A 119 1.33 -7.96 8.82
C ALA A 119 1.47 -6.69 7.97
N MET A 120 1.51 -6.83 6.65
CA MET A 120 1.52 -5.67 5.73
C MET A 120 0.25 -4.85 5.87
N ASP A 121 -0.92 -5.49 5.70
CA ASP A 121 -2.22 -4.83 5.84
C ASP A 121 -2.42 -4.27 7.24
N ALA A 122 -1.95 -4.99 8.26
CA ALA A 122 -1.98 -4.50 9.63
C ALA A 122 -1.11 -3.25 9.82
N ALA A 123 0.11 -3.25 9.30
CA ALA A 123 1.01 -2.10 9.38
C ALA A 123 0.48 -0.89 8.59
N TRP A 124 -0.15 -1.10 7.42
CA TRP A 124 -0.79 0.00 6.70
C TRP A 124 -1.94 0.63 7.50
N ARG A 125 -2.77 -0.17 8.17
CA ARG A 125 -3.79 0.36 9.08
C ARG A 125 -3.18 1.17 10.22
N GLU A 126 -2.06 0.74 10.79
CA GLU A 126 -1.35 1.51 11.82
C GLU A 126 -0.87 2.87 11.27
N VAL A 127 -0.38 2.93 10.02
CA VAL A 127 -0.04 4.21 9.35
C VAL A 127 -1.26 5.13 9.25
N VAL A 128 -2.40 4.60 8.78
CA VAL A 128 -3.64 5.37 8.63
C VAL A 128 -4.25 5.77 9.98
N GLU A 129 -4.09 4.95 11.02
CA GLU A 129 -4.47 5.29 12.39
C GLU A 129 -3.60 6.42 12.98
N LEU A 130 -2.31 6.45 12.65
CA LEU A 130 -1.39 7.52 13.04
C LEU A 130 -1.66 8.80 12.24
N ASP A 131 -1.98 8.70 10.95
CA ASP A 131 -2.37 9.82 10.10
C ASP A 131 -3.35 9.40 8.99
N ALA A 132 -4.62 9.79 9.16
CA ALA A 132 -5.68 9.45 8.22
C ALA A 132 -5.51 10.08 6.82
N SER A 133 -4.70 11.14 6.68
CA SER A 133 -4.44 11.76 5.37
C SER A 133 -3.54 10.90 4.47
N ALA A 134 -2.85 9.90 5.04
CA ALA A 134 -2.05 8.93 4.28
C ALA A 134 -2.92 7.96 3.46
N ASP A 135 -4.22 7.82 3.75
CA ASP A 135 -5.13 6.86 3.11
C ASP A 135 -5.48 7.24 1.66
N THR A 136 -4.49 7.10 0.78
CA THR A 136 -4.63 7.29 -0.65
C THR A 136 -4.02 6.10 -1.40
N PRO A 137 -4.54 5.74 -2.58
CA PRO A 137 -4.01 4.61 -3.34
C PRO A 137 -2.52 4.72 -3.68
N GLY A 138 -2.03 5.94 -3.96
CA GLY A 138 -0.61 6.17 -4.29
C GLY A 138 0.32 5.98 -3.10
N MET A 139 -0.09 6.45 -1.92
CA MET A 139 0.70 6.27 -0.69
C MET A 139 0.73 4.79 -0.27
N GLN A 140 -0.41 4.08 -0.34
CA GLN A 140 -0.45 2.65 -0.05
C GLN A 140 0.44 1.83 -1.00
N ALA A 141 0.38 2.12 -2.31
CA ALA A 141 1.20 1.39 -3.29
C ALA A 141 2.71 1.59 -3.06
N GLN A 142 3.14 2.79 -2.67
CA GLN A 142 4.52 3.05 -2.24
C GLN A 142 4.86 2.26 -0.96
N PHE A 143 3.98 2.29 0.06
CA PHE A 143 4.17 1.54 1.30
C PHE A 143 4.34 0.04 1.05
N ASP A 144 3.47 -0.56 0.23
CA ASP A 144 3.51 -1.99 -0.10
C ASP A 144 4.85 -2.36 -0.75
N CYS A 145 5.37 -1.50 -1.63
CA CYS A 145 6.70 -1.69 -2.21
C CYS A 145 7.79 -1.61 -1.13
N HIS A 146 7.74 -0.63 -0.24
CA HIS A 146 8.70 -0.51 0.85
C HIS A 146 8.67 -1.72 1.79
N TRP A 147 7.48 -2.20 2.15
CA TRP A 147 7.28 -3.35 3.03
C TRP A 147 7.83 -4.64 2.42
N ARG A 148 7.60 -4.86 1.12
CA ARG A 148 7.99 -6.10 0.43
C ARG A 148 9.45 -6.09 -0.03
N PHE A 149 9.98 -4.94 -0.43
CA PHE A 149 11.29 -4.85 -1.07
C PHE A 149 12.30 -4.04 -0.26
N ALA A 150 12.04 -2.77 0.00
CA ALA A 150 13.01 -1.88 0.65
C ALA A 150 13.36 -2.39 2.06
N ARG A 151 12.40 -2.96 2.80
CA ARG A 151 12.62 -3.60 4.10
C ARG A 151 13.68 -4.70 4.07
N ILE A 152 13.82 -5.41 2.95
CA ILE A 152 14.75 -6.53 2.80
C ILE A 152 16.07 -6.08 2.19
N ILE A 153 16.03 -5.20 1.19
CA ILE A 153 17.21 -4.77 0.44
C ILE A 153 17.97 -3.66 1.17
N GLU A 154 17.26 -2.78 1.88
CA GLU A 154 17.82 -1.66 2.64
C GLU A 154 17.34 -1.66 4.09
N PRO A 155 17.62 -2.74 4.86
CA PRO A 155 17.06 -2.96 6.20
C PRO A 155 17.48 -1.90 7.22
N GLU A 156 18.59 -1.20 6.97
CA GLU A 156 19.15 -0.17 7.84
C GLU A 156 18.53 1.22 7.62
N LYS A 157 17.67 1.41 6.61
CA LYS A 157 16.98 2.70 6.46
C LYS A 157 16.09 2.97 7.69
N PRO A 158 16.28 4.10 8.38
CA PRO A 158 15.53 4.40 9.59
C PRO A 158 14.04 4.64 9.30
N SER A 159 13.74 5.22 8.14
CA SER A 159 12.38 5.48 7.66
C SER A 159 12.21 5.16 6.17
N TRP A 160 10.96 5.07 5.75
CA TRP A 160 10.52 5.05 4.35
C TRP A 160 9.67 6.28 4.07
N ASN A 161 9.94 6.98 2.97
CA ASN A 161 9.25 8.21 2.63
C ASN A 161 8.15 7.92 1.61
N LEU A 162 6.93 8.38 1.91
CA LEU A 162 5.80 8.30 0.99
C LEU A 162 5.38 9.70 0.57
N GLU A 163 5.26 9.91 -0.73
CA GLU A 163 4.94 11.23 -1.28
C GLU A 163 3.55 11.22 -1.95
N PRO A 164 2.62 12.12 -1.58
CA PRO A 164 1.24 12.11 -2.10
C PRO A 164 1.13 12.37 -3.61
N GLY A 165 2.13 13.03 -4.20
CA GLY A 165 2.14 13.37 -5.62
C GLY A 165 2.53 12.23 -6.55
N ARG A 166 2.95 11.08 -6.00
CA ARG A 166 3.49 9.96 -6.79
C ARG A 166 2.37 9.21 -7.52
N PRO A 167 2.55 8.88 -8.81
CA PRO A 167 1.52 8.19 -9.57
C PRO A 167 1.35 6.75 -9.08
N VAL A 168 0.12 6.25 -9.14
CA VAL A 168 -0.13 4.80 -9.07
C VAL A 168 0.30 4.20 -10.40
N VAL A 169 1.26 3.27 -10.34
CA VAL A 169 1.81 2.56 -11.50
C VAL A 169 1.67 1.04 -11.30
N SER A 170 2.07 0.25 -12.30
CA SER A 170 2.16 -1.19 -12.14
C SER A 170 3.14 -1.57 -11.03
N GLU A 171 3.00 -2.76 -10.44
CA GLU A 171 3.92 -3.20 -9.40
C GLU A 171 5.36 -3.29 -9.93
N GLU A 172 5.51 -3.76 -11.17
CA GLU A 172 6.79 -3.88 -11.85
C GLU A 172 7.47 -2.52 -12.03
N ASP A 173 6.70 -1.50 -12.43
CA ASP A 173 7.20 -0.13 -12.55
C ASP A 173 7.53 0.48 -11.18
N MET A 174 6.72 0.21 -10.15
CA MET A 174 6.96 0.67 -8.78
C MET A 174 8.31 0.13 -8.26
N ILE A 175 8.57 -1.16 -8.46
CA ILE A 175 9.85 -1.80 -8.10
C ILE A 175 10.98 -1.27 -8.97
N GLY A 176 10.77 -1.12 -10.27
CA GLY A 176 11.76 -0.59 -11.22
C GLY A 176 12.21 0.83 -10.87
N ALA A 177 11.30 1.63 -10.33
CA ALA A 177 11.56 2.97 -9.78
C ALA A 177 12.01 2.95 -8.31
N ARG A 178 12.36 1.79 -7.74
CA ARG A 178 12.82 1.63 -6.35
C ARG A 178 11.84 2.19 -5.32
N CYS A 179 10.56 1.90 -5.52
CA CYS A 179 9.43 2.35 -4.69
C CYS A 179 9.16 3.87 -4.73
N ASN A 180 9.79 4.62 -5.64
CA ASN A 180 9.52 6.06 -5.79
C ASN A 180 9.30 6.48 -7.26
N PRO A 181 8.12 6.17 -7.85
CA PRO A 181 7.84 6.41 -9.26
C PRO A 181 7.57 7.89 -9.56
N GLY A 182 7.78 8.34 -10.80
CA GLY A 182 7.38 9.68 -11.23
C GLY A 182 8.51 10.71 -11.19
N PHE A 183 8.36 11.78 -10.40
CA PHE A 183 9.27 12.94 -10.43
C PHE A 183 10.61 12.68 -9.71
N ALA A 184 11.49 13.68 -9.65
CA ALA A 184 12.80 13.52 -9.03
C ALA A 184 12.71 13.20 -7.52
N GLU A 185 13.71 12.50 -7.01
CA GLU A 185 13.87 12.21 -5.57
C GLU A 185 14.24 13.46 -4.79
N GLU A 186 13.90 13.46 -3.49
CA GLU A 186 14.45 14.38 -2.49
C GLU A 186 15.96 14.12 -2.32
N TYR A 187 16.77 15.19 -2.33
CA TYR A 187 18.23 15.12 -2.15
C TYR A 187 18.66 15.54 -0.74
#